data_AF-A0A7Y0DD95-F1
#
_entry.id   AF-A0A7Y0DD95-F1
#
_cell.length_a   1.000
_cell.length_b   1.000
_cell.length_c   1.000
_cell.angle_alpha   90.00
_cell.angle_beta   90.00
_cell.angle_gamma   90.00
#
_symmetry.space_group_name_H-M   'P 1'
#
loop_
_entity.id
_entity.type
_entity.pdbx_description
1 polymer ?
#
loop_
_entity_poly.entity_id
_entity_poly.type
_entity_poly.pdbx_seq_one_letter_code
_entity_poly.pdbx_strand_id
1 'polypeptide(L)'
;MTDFDRISEADGGSFLVTTHSATRYVLDLEDRTVTRHRAMGLDVPQLRRDVDEVGLYTLIRCAVGKPMVLLIAVADDPATFTTRTSSEVESIERVGEPDEPLAPGDTELATLEDMIVRARLGLVGLVDRGMAIYGPRKALATPVLKALVARARDAGWFVIRVAPRPGAQAALLEDARRRGAPRGGADEATTGEVEALLLNVASALQREGVALMVAVDSVERVRRDLIDTLILVQQFAALHALPAYVFAAGGPRLPSILAGDEIDRLLDFRIIREAGDPRPSVEA
;
A
#
# COMPACT_ATOMS: atom_id res chain seq x y z
N MET A 1 -1.82 20.77 -12.99
CA MET A 1 -3.17 20.28 -12.63
C MET A 1 -4.15 20.97 -13.55
N THR A 2 -4.87 20.19 -14.35
CA THR A 2 -5.89 20.71 -15.27
C THR A 2 -7.25 20.43 -14.62
N ASP A 3 -7.99 21.49 -14.31
CA ASP A 3 -9.35 21.37 -13.78
C ASP A 3 -10.32 21.06 -14.93
N PHE A 4 -11.23 20.10 -14.70
CA PHE A 4 -12.24 19.70 -15.67
C PHE A 4 -13.62 20.20 -15.25
N ASP A 5 -14.36 20.80 -16.20
CA ASP A 5 -15.77 21.19 -15.96
C ASP A 5 -16.73 19.99 -16.06
N ARG A 6 -16.33 18.92 -16.77
CA ARG A 6 -17.08 17.67 -16.95
C ARG A 6 -16.16 16.52 -17.35
N ILE A 7 -16.57 15.30 -17.03
CA ILE A 7 -15.92 14.05 -17.47
C ILE A 7 -16.97 13.02 -17.96
N SER A 8 -16.52 12.13 -18.83
CA SER A 8 -17.27 11.06 -19.50
C SER A 8 -16.39 9.81 -19.64
N GLU A 9 -16.98 8.65 -19.93
CA GLU A 9 -16.21 7.41 -20.11
C GLU A 9 -15.15 7.49 -21.24
N ALA A 10 -15.34 8.38 -22.21
CA ALA A 10 -14.40 8.57 -23.32
C ALA A 10 -13.11 9.30 -22.88
N ASP A 11 -13.13 9.96 -21.71
CA ASP A 11 -11.98 10.74 -21.24
C ASP A 11 -10.85 9.85 -20.67
N GLY A 12 -11.15 8.59 -20.30
CA GLY A 12 -10.18 7.60 -19.81
C GLY A 12 -9.42 8.01 -18.54
N GLY A 13 -8.64 7.10 -17.96
CA GLY A 13 -7.83 7.35 -16.76
C GLY A 13 -8.60 7.62 -15.47
N SER A 14 -7.87 8.14 -14.48
CA SER A 14 -8.33 8.30 -13.09
C SER A 14 -8.67 9.76 -12.74
N PHE A 15 -9.75 9.98 -12.00
CA PHE A 15 -10.21 11.32 -11.60
C PHE A 15 -10.61 11.40 -10.13
N LEU A 16 -10.15 12.46 -9.46
CA LEU A 16 -10.62 12.87 -8.15
C LEU A 16 -11.78 13.85 -8.32
N VAL A 17 -12.96 13.43 -7.85
CA VAL A 17 -14.17 14.25 -7.84
C VAL A 17 -14.47 14.67 -6.42
N THR A 18 -14.35 15.96 -6.13
CA THR A 18 -14.78 16.53 -4.84
C THR A 18 -16.19 17.07 -4.98
N THR A 19 -17.05 16.74 -4.02
CA THR A 19 -18.44 17.22 -3.98
C THR A 19 -18.64 18.23 -2.85
N HIS A 20 -19.66 19.07 -2.96
CA HIS A 20 -20.03 20.11 -1.99
C HIS A 20 -20.23 19.60 -0.54
N SER A 21 -20.56 18.31 -0.37
CA SER A 21 -20.59 17.66 0.95
C SER A 21 -19.21 17.34 1.53
N ALA A 22 -18.15 17.84 0.90
CA ALA A 22 -16.76 17.47 1.12
C ALA A 22 -16.46 15.96 0.94
N THR A 23 -17.36 15.21 0.31
CA THR A 23 -17.09 13.82 -0.07
C THR A 23 -16.23 13.81 -1.32
N ARG A 24 -15.15 13.02 -1.31
CA ARG A 24 -14.24 12.79 -2.42
C ARG A 24 -14.47 11.42 -3.02
N TYR A 25 -14.45 11.34 -4.34
CA TYR A 25 -14.52 10.09 -5.09
C TYR A 25 -13.29 9.98 -5.97
N VAL A 26 -12.66 8.82 -5.97
CA VAL A 26 -11.70 8.45 -7.01
C VAL A 26 -12.45 7.58 -8.01
N LEU A 27 -12.55 8.04 -9.25
CA LEU A 27 -13.15 7.31 -10.36
C LEU A 27 -12.03 6.84 -11.27
N ASP A 28 -11.82 5.53 -11.36
CA ASP A 28 -10.95 4.96 -12.37
C ASP A 28 -11.81 4.50 -13.56
N LEU A 29 -11.73 5.23 -14.68
CA LEU A 29 -12.53 4.93 -15.86
C LEU A 29 -11.92 3.81 -16.71
N GLU A 30 -10.65 3.46 -16.47
CA GLU A 30 -9.96 2.35 -17.14
C GLU A 30 -10.22 1.04 -16.42
N ASP A 31 -9.93 1.00 -15.13
CA ASP A 31 -10.14 -0.19 -14.30
C ASP A 31 -11.61 -0.36 -13.91
N ARG A 32 -12.48 0.61 -14.27
CA ARG A 32 -13.92 0.59 -14.02
C ARG A 32 -14.22 0.46 -12.53
N THR A 33 -13.62 1.32 -11.71
CA THR A 33 -13.78 1.31 -10.25
C THR A 33 -14.14 2.68 -9.70
N VAL A 34 -14.76 2.69 -8.53
CA VAL A 34 -15.02 3.89 -7.75
C VAL A 34 -14.71 3.65 -6.28
N THR A 35 -13.91 4.55 -5.73
CA THR A 35 -13.60 4.58 -4.29
C THR A 35 -14.12 5.88 -3.71
N ARG A 36 -14.73 5.80 -2.52
CA ARG A 36 -15.26 6.98 -1.83
C ARG A 36 -14.50 7.25 -0.53
N HIS A 37 -14.01 8.47 -0.39
CA HIS A 37 -13.41 8.99 0.82
C HIS A 37 -14.29 10.13 1.38
N ARG A 38 -14.74 10.03 2.63
CA ARG A 38 -15.43 11.15 3.30
C ARG A 38 -14.41 12.05 4.01
N ALA A 39 -14.59 13.36 3.95
CA ALA A 39 -13.90 14.29 4.85
C ALA A 39 -14.37 14.03 6.30
N MET A 40 -13.43 13.88 7.24
CA MET A 40 -13.74 13.71 8.67
C MET A 40 -14.41 14.98 9.24
N GLY A 41 -15.43 14.80 10.10
CA GLY A 41 -16.00 15.91 10.88
C GLY A 41 -17.44 15.74 11.42
N LEU A 42 -18.18 14.68 11.09
CA LEU A 42 -19.54 14.47 11.61
C LEU A 42 -19.74 13.06 12.16
N ASP A 43 -20.07 13.00 13.45
CA ASP A 43 -20.27 11.81 14.27
C ASP A 43 -21.62 11.15 13.95
N VAL A 44 -21.64 10.08 13.14
CA VAL A 44 -22.86 9.31 12.79
C VAL A 44 -22.47 7.83 12.50
N PRO A 45 -23.34 6.83 12.79
CA PRO A 45 -22.95 5.42 13.04
C PRO A 45 -22.26 4.68 11.89
N GLN A 46 -21.41 3.71 12.28
CA GLN A 46 -20.59 2.75 11.51
C GLN A 46 -21.37 1.79 10.57
N LEU A 47 -22.37 2.26 9.84
CA LEU A 47 -23.25 1.42 8.99
C LEU A 47 -22.95 1.52 7.49
N ARG A 48 -21.85 2.15 7.08
CA ARG A 48 -21.44 2.20 5.67
C ARG A 48 -19.95 1.88 5.56
N ARG A 49 -19.64 0.85 4.76
CA ARG A 49 -18.28 0.45 4.36
C ARG A 49 -17.68 1.53 3.44
N ASP A 50 -17.35 2.66 4.04
CA ASP A 50 -16.66 3.76 3.37
C ASP A 50 -15.17 3.44 3.43
N VAL A 51 -14.62 2.88 2.34
CA VAL A 51 -13.21 2.62 1.98
C VAL A 51 -13.11 1.44 0.99
N ASP A 52 -14.18 0.65 0.80
CA ASP A 52 -14.19 -0.42 -0.19
C ASP A 52 -14.31 0.13 -1.62
N GLU A 53 -13.41 -0.31 -2.48
CA GLU A 53 -13.49 -0.12 -3.93
C GLU A 53 -14.70 -0.88 -4.47
N VAL A 54 -15.53 -0.21 -5.28
CA VAL A 54 -16.74 -0.79 -5.87
C VAL A 54 -16.64 -0.71 -7.38
N GLY A 55 -17.08 -1.76 -8.09
CA GLY A 55 -17.14 -1.75 -9.54
C GLY A 55 -18.02 -0.61 -10.08
N LEU A 56 -17.48 0.19 -10.99
CA LEU A 56 -18.17 1.22 -11.73
C LEU A 56 -18.65 0.63 -13.06
N TYR A 57 -19.95 0.37 -13.17
CA TYR A 57 -20.53 -0.12 -14.42
C TYR A 57 -20.59 1.00 -15.46
N THR A 58 -21.15 2.16 -15.10
CA THR A 58 -21.15 3.32 -16.00
C THR A 58 -21.18 4.67 -15.30
N LEU A 59 -20.53 5.65 -15.92
CA LEU A 59 -20.58 7.06 -15.55
C LEU A 59 -21.76 7.75 -16.27
N ILE A 60 -22.90 7.87 -15.58
CA ILE A 60 -24.11 8.50 -16.16
C ILE A 60 -23.92 10.02 -16.29
N ARG A 61 -23.31 10.66 -15.28
CA ARG A 61 -23.08 12.11 -15.26
C ARG A 61 -22.03 12.50 -14.23
N CYS A 62 -21.06 13.32 -14.63
CA CYS A 62 -20.19 14.05 -13.70
C CYS A 62 -19.76 15.39 -14.32
N ALA A 63 -20.24 16.48 -13.73
CA ALA A 63 -19.95 17.85 -14.16
C ALA A 63 -20.02 18.80 -12.97
N VAL A 64 -19.13 19.78 -12.92
CA VAL A 64 -19.07 20.79 -11.86
C VAL A 64 -20.40 21.54 -11.76
N GLY A 65 -20.90 21.76 -10.54
CA GLY A 65 -22.20 22.38 -10.26
C GLY A 65 -23.41 21.47 -10.54
N LYS A 66 -23.20 20.17 -10.78
CA LYS A 66 -24.29 19.18 -10.92
C LYS A 66 -24.05 17.99 -9.99
N PRO A 67 -25.12 17.33 -9.48
CA PRO A 67 -24.98 16.05 -8.82
C PRO A 67 -24.31 15.03 -9.75
N MET A 68 -23.25 14.37 -9.28
CA MET A 68 -22.68 13.22 -9.99
C MET A 68 -23.60 12.01 -9.80
N VAL A 69 -23.80 11.26 -10.89
CA VAL A 69 -24.63 10.05 -10.96
C VAL A 69 -23.80 8.93 -11.57
N LEU A 70 -23.69 7.83 -10.84
CA LEU A 70 -22.94 6.63 -11.20
C LEU A 70 -23.87 5.42 -11.18
N LEU A 71 -23.62 4.44 -12.05
CA LEU A 71 -24.15 3.08 -11.89
C LEU A 71 -23.02 2.19 -11.39
N ILE A 72 -23.18 1.63 -10.20
CA ILE A 72 -22.13 0.88 -9.50
C ILE A 72 -22.64 -0.51 -9.13
N ALA A 73 -21.73 -1.46 -8.98
CA ALA A 73 -22.04 -2.79 -8.45
C ALA A 73 -22.44 -2.71 -6.96
N VAL A 74 -23.20 -3.69 -6.49
CA VAL A 74 -23.42 -3.89 -5.04
C VAL A 74 -22.24 -4.68 -4.49
N ALA A 75 -21.61 -4.21 -3.41
CA ALA A 75 -20.35 -4.77 -2.92
C ALA A 75 -20.39 -6.28 -2.63
N ASP A 76 -21.52 -6.80 -2.15
CA ASP A 76 -21.70 -8.22 -1.83
C ASP A 76 -22.32 -9.03 -3.00
N ASP A 77 -22.67 -8.38 -4.11
CA ASP A 77 -23.22 -9.01 -5.32
C ASP A 77 -22.85 -8.20 -6.59
N PRO A 78 -21.72 -8.53 -7.23
CA PRO A 78 -21.23 -7.84 -8.43
C PRO A 78 -22.17 -7.92 -9.64
N ALA A 79 -23.12 -8.86 -9.66
CA ALA A 79 -24.11 -8.98 -10.74
C ALA A 79 -25.31 -8.03 -10.56
N THR A 80 -25.45 -7.43 -9.37
CA THR A 80 -26.49 -6.45 -9.07
C THR A 80 -25.93 -5.04 -9.12
N PHE A 81 -26.62 -4.14 -9.80
CA PHE A 81 -26.23 -2.74 -9.93
C PHE A 81 -27.17 -1.80 -9.18
N THR A 82 -26.62 -0.72 -8.65
CA THR A 82 -27.37 0.35 -8.00
C THR A 82 -26.91 1.71 -8.48
N THR A 83 -27.83 2.68 -8.54
CA THR A 83 -27.49 4.05 -8.90
C THR A 83 -27.05 4.82 -7.67
N ARG A 84 -25.88 5.43 -7.76
CA ARG A 84 -25.35 6.32 -6.74
C ARG A 84 -25.44 7.77 -7.21
N THR A 85 -26.14 8.58 -6.42
CA THR A 85 -26.23 10.04 -6.63
C THR A 85 -25.52 10.75 -5.48
N SER A 86 -24.68 11.73 -5.83
CA SER A 86 -23.94 12.56 -4.86
C SER A 86 -24.56 13.96 -4.71
N SER A 87 -24.00 14.79 -3.83
CA SER A 87 -24.23 16.25 -3.87
C SER A 87 -23.58 16.87 -5.11
N GLU A 88 -23.78 18.17 -5.34
CA GLU A 88 -23.14 18.86 -6.47
C GLU A 88 -21.62 18.68 -6.45
N VAL A 89 -21.05 18.43 -7.63
CA VAL A 89 -19.60 18.36 -7.82
C VAL A 89 -19.02 19.76 -7.70
N GLU A 90 -18.00 19.89 -6.87
CA GLU A 90 -17.26 21.12 -6.60
C GLU A 90 -15.99 21.20 -7.46
N SER A 91 -15.22 20.12 -7.55
CA SER A 91 -14.04 20.03 -8.43
C SER A 91 -13.93 18.65 -9.08
N ILE A 92 -13.34 18.64 -10.27
CA ILE A 92 -12.92 17.42 -10.96
C ILE A 92 -11.47 17.60 -11.37
N GLU A 93 -10.62 16.75 -10.84
CA GLU A 93 -9.18 16.79 -11.05
C GLU A 93 -8.75 15.45 -11.63
N ARG A 94 -8.02 15.44 -12.75
CA ARG A 94 -7.40 14.21 -13.23
C ARG A 94 -6.30 13.80 -12.26
N VAL A 95 -6.40 12.61 -11.71
CA VAL A 95 -5.36 11.96 -10.91
C VAL A 95 -4.49 11.23 -11.91
N GLY A 96 -3.27 11.75 -12.10
CA GLY A 96 -2.49 11.54 -13.32
C GLY A 96 -2.46 10.12 -13.85
N GLU A 97 -2.67 9.99 -15.16
CA GLU A 97 -1.62 9.33 -15.93
C GLU A 97 -0.47 10.35 -16.03
N PRO A 98 0.79 9.96 -15.84
CA PRO A 98 1.89 10.86 -16.05
C PRO A 98 2.10 11.01 -17.56
N ASP A 99 2.25 12.25 -18.02
CA ASP A 99 2.60 12.62 -19.41
C ASP A 99 3.95 12.01 -19.87
N GLU A 100 4.65 11.33 -18.98
CA GLU A 100 5.90 10.61 -19.16
C GLU A 100 5.69 9.20 -18.59
N PRO A 101 6.09 8.10 -19.27
CA PRO A 101 5.98 6.76 -18.69
C PRO A 101 6.64 6.78 -17.31
N LEU A 102 5.87 6.44 -16.26
CA LEU A 102 6.36 6.40 -14.88
C LEU A 102 7.71 5.69 -14.86
N ALA A 103 8.68 6.32 -14.22
CA ALA A 103 9.94 5.66 -13.99
C ALA A 103 9.65 4.37 -13.19
N PRO A 104 10.40 3.28 -13.46
CA PRO A 104 10.25 2.05 -12.68
C PRO A 104 10.33 2.36 -11.18
N GLY A 105 9.25 2.11 -10.44
CA GLY A 105 9.17 2.36 -9.00
C GLY A 105 8.32 3.55 -8.54
N ASP A 106 7.82 4.39 -9.45
CA ASP A 106 7.04 5.58 -9.05
C ASP A 106 5.70 5.21 -8.43
N THR A 107 5.04 4.16 -8.93
CA THR A 107 3.82 3.59 -8.34
C THR A 107 4.05 3.09 -6.91
N GLU A 108 5.19 2.44 -6.67
CA GLU A 108 5.56 1.92 -5.36
C GLU A 108 5.89 3.07 -4.40
N LEU A 109 6.55 4.13 -4.90
CA LEU A 109 6.82 5.34 -4.13
C LEU A 109 5.52 6.05 -3.73
N ALA A 110 4.58 6.21 -4.66
CA ALA A 110 3.26 6.78 -4.37
C ALA A 110 2.50 5.96 -3.32
N THR A 111 2.55 4.62 -3.43
CA THR A 111 1.94 3.72 -2.45
C THR A 111 2.55 3.91 -1.05
N LEU A 112 3.88 4.04 -0.97
CA LEU A 112 4.57 4.33 0.30
C LEU A 112 4.18 5.70 0.86
N GLU A 113 4.01 6.72 0.02
CA GLU A 113 3.55 8.04 0.45
C GLU A 113 2.18 7.97 1.12
N ASP A 114 1.26 7.22 0.54
CA ASP A 114 -0.06 7.00 1.12
C ASP A 114 0.03 6.29 2.47
N MET A 115 0.92 5.30 2.62
CA MET A 115 1.18 4.65 3.91
C MET A 115 1.76 5.64 4.94
N ILE A 116 2.66 6.53 4.52
CA ILE A 116 3.23 7.58 5.39
C ILE A 116 2.14 8.55 5.85
N VAL A 117 1.26 8.98 4.95
CA VAL A 117 0.12 9.84 5.29
C VAL A 117 -0.80 9.14 6.27
N ARG A 118 -1.17 7.87 6.02
CA ARG A 118 -1.99 7.08 6.94
C ARG A 118 -1.33 6.93 8.32
N ALA A 119 -0.03 6.69 8.36
CA ALA A 119 0.73 6.61 9.62
C ALA A 119 0.62 7.90 10.45
N ARG A 120 0.82 9.05 9.82
CA ARG A 120 0.71 10.35 10.49
C ARG A 120 -0.71 10.65 10.99
N LEU A 121 -1.72 10.10 10.32
CA LEU A 121 -3.12 10.22 10.71
C LEU A 121 -3.57 9.17 11.74
N GLY A 122 -2.68 8.26 12.16
CA GLY A 122 -3.00 7.18 13.10
C GLY A 122 -3.89 6.09 12.51
N LEU A 123 -4.00 6.01 11.18
CA LEU A 123 -4.85 5.06 10.45
C LEU A 123 -4.14 3.73 10.15
N VAL A 124 -3.16 3.37 10.97
CA VAL A 124 -2.26 2.25 10.69
C VAL A 124 -2.88 0.90 11.00
N GLY A 125 -2.52 -0.13 10.22
CA GLY A 125 -2.85 -1.52 10.48
C GLY A 125 -4.24 -1.96 10.01
N LEU A 126 -5.06 -1.03 9.51
CA LEU A 126 -6.42 -1.31 9.03
C LEU A 126 -6.48 -1.71 7.56
N VAL A 127 -5.44 -1.39 6.77
CA VAL A 127 -5.47 -1.54 5.30
C VAL A 127 -4.10 -1.81 4.65
N ASP A 128 -3.01 -1.49 5.35
CA ASP A 128 -1.68 -1.50 4.74
C ASP A 128 -0.98 -2.85 4.83
N ARG A 129 -0.51 -3.33 3.69
CA ARG A 129 0.32 -4.53 3.55
C ARG A 129 1.79 -4.16 3.41
N GLY A 130 2.68 -5.12 3.69
CA GLY A 130 4.05 -5.02 3.22
C GLY A 130 4.10 -5.09 1.69
N MET A 131 5.27 -4.94 1.09
CA MET A 131 5.42 -4.92 -0.36
C MET A 131 6.51 -5.90 -0.82
N ALA A 132 6.22 -6.70 -1.85
CA ALA A 132 7.17 -7.61 -2.47
C ALA A 132 7.41 -7.19 -3.93
N ILE A 133 8.57 -6.62 -4.18
CA ILE A 133 8.96 -6.00 -5.45
C ILE A 133 9.84 -6.98 -6.23
N TYR A 134 9.44 -7.35 -7.43
CA TYR A 134 10.18 -8.28 -8.27
C TYR A 134 10.13 -7.88 -9.73
N GLY A 135 10.98 -8.46 -10.55
CA GLY A 135 10.98 -8.16 -11.97
C GLY A 135 11.77 -9.19 -12.76
N PRO A 136 11.71 -9.14 -14.11
CA PRO A 136 12.45 -10.06 -14.96
C PRO A 136 13.97 -9.98 -14.71
N ARG A 137 14.43 -8.80 -14.29
CA ARG A 137 15.80 -8.56 -13.83
C ARG A 137 15.78 -7.94 -12.44
N LYS A 138 16.51 -8.56 -11.51
CA LYS A 138 16.75 -8.03 -10.15
C LYS A 138 17.30 -6.60 -10.15
N ALA A 139 18.06 -6.23 -11.18
CA ALA A 139 18.62 -4.89 -11.35
C ALA A 139 17.55 -3.78 -11.36
N LEU A 140 16.27 -4.11 -11.58
CA LEU A 140 15.16 -3.16 -11.56
C LEU A 140 14.52 -3.03 -10.17
N ALA A 141 14.38 -4.14 -9.42
CA ALA A 141 13.72 -4.12 -8.11
C ALA A 141 14.60 -3.51 -7.00
N THR A 142 15.92 -3.76 -7.01
CA THR A 142 16.83 -3.28 -5.97
C THR A 142 16.91 -1.73 -5.91
N PRO A 143 16.99 -0.98 -7.01
CA PRO A 143 16.92 0.48 -6.98
C PRO A 143 15.61 1.02 -6.41
N VAL A 144 14.47 0.42 -6.76
CA VAL A 144 13.16 0.82 -6.21
C VAL A 144 13.12 0.63 -4.71
N LEU A 145 13.52 -0.53 -4.20
CA LEU A 145 13.60 -0.77 -2.75
C LEU A 145 14.51 0.25 -2.04
N LYS A 146 15.64 0.63 -2.66
CA LYS A 146 16.52 1.66 -2.11
C LYS A 146 15.85 3.04 -2.05
N ALA A 147 15.09 3.40 -3.07
CA ALA A 147 14.33 4.65 -3.10
C ALA A 147 13.25 4.67 -2.00
N LEU A 148 12.50 3.58 -1.85
CA LEU A 148 11.51 3.41 -0.78
C LEU A 148 12.14 3.53 0.62
N VAL A 149 13.28 2.86 0.83
CA VAL A 149 14.04 2.94 2.08
C VAL A 149 14.50 4.36 2.38
N ALA A 150 14.99 5.09 1.37
CA ALA A 150 15.38 6.48 1.54
C ALA A 150 14.17 7.34 1.93
N ARG A 151 13.06 7.20 1.20
CA ARG A 151 11.86 7.99 1.43
C ARG A 151 11.20 7.73 2.79
N ALA A 152 11.18 6.47 3.24
CA ALA A 152 10.70 6.09 4.56
C ALA A 152 11.55 6.74 5.67
N ARG A 153 12.88 6.74 5.51
CA ARG A 153 13.79 7.42 6.47
C ARG A 153 13.55 8.93 6.52
N ASP A 154 13.37 9.56 5.37
CA ASP A 154 13.06 11.00 5.30
C ASP A 154 11.71 11.31 5.98
N ALA A 155 10.78 10.35 5.99
CA ALA A 155 9.52 10.45 6.73
C ALA A 155 9.64 10.18 8.24
N GLY A 156 10.84 9.85 8.74
CA GLY A 156 11.08 9.51 10.14
C GLY A 156 10.78 8.06 10.51
N TRP A 157 10.50 7.19 9.53
CA TRP A 157 10.26 5.78 9.80
C TRP A 157 11.54 5.07 10.28
N PHE A 158 11.37 4.12 11.19
CA PHE A 158 12.45 3.29 11.65
C PHE A 158 12.70 2.18 10.65
N VAL A 159 13.85 2.21 9.97
CA VAL A 159 14.16 1.24 8.90
C VAL A 159 15.27 0.27 9.32
N ILE A 160 14.92 -1.01 9.41
CA ILE A 160 15.85 -2.13 9.59
C ILE A 160 16.16 -2.72 8.21
N ARG A 161 17.45 -2.84 7.87
CA ARG A 161 17.87 -3.52 6.64
C ARG A 161 18.42 -4.89 6.96
N VAL A 162 17.84 -5.92 6.37
CA VAL A 162 18.26 -7.30 6.59
C VAL A 162 19.28 -7.70 5.52
N ALA A 163 20.45 -8.15 5.97
CA ALA A 163 21.47 -8.73 5.10
C ALA A 163 21.39 -10.26 5.11
N PRO A 164 21.73 -10.95 4.02
CA PRO A 164 21.84 -12.40 4.00
C PRO A 164 23.05 -12.84 4.84
N ARG A 165 22.84 -13.07 6.14
CA ARG A 165 23.83 -13.60 7.09
C ARG A 165 23.16 -14.63 8.00
N PRO A 166 23.92 -15.59 8.55
CA PRO A 166 23.39 -16.54 9.54
C PRO A 166 22.88 -15.82 10.80
N GLY A 167 21.83 -16.36 11.42
CA GLY A 167 21.27 -15.84 12.68
C GLY A 167 20.43 -14.57 12.50
N ALA A 168 19.55 -14.55 11.49
CA ALA A 168 18.87 -13.32 11.08
C ALA A 168 17.97 -12.68 12.14
N GLN A 169 17.42 -13.50 13.02
CA GLN A 169 16.67 -13.13 14.21
C GLN A 169 17.57 -12.34 15.20
N ALA A 170 18.79 -12.83 15.40
CA ALA A 170 19.84 -12.13 16.16
C ALA A 170 20.34 -10.87 15.41
N ALA A 171 20.43 -10.89 14.08
CA ALA A 171 20.84 -9.73 13.29
C ALA A 171 19.80 -8.59 13.30
N LEU A 172 18.50 -8.93 13.25
CA LEU A 172 17.38 -8.00 13.38
C LEU A 172 17.39 -7.36 14.78
N LEU A 173 17.56 -8.17 15.82
CA LEU A 173 17.71 -7.69 17.20
C LEU A 173 18.97 -6.84 17.38
N GLU A 174 20.11 -7.24 16.83
CA GLU A 174 21.36 -6.50 16.96
C GLU A 174 21.27 -5.13 16.26
N ASP A 175 20.67 -5.05 15.07
CA ASP A 175 20.46 -3.77 14.38
C ASP A 175 19.43 -2.89 15.11
N ALA A 176 18.34 -3.48 15.64
CA ALA A 176 17.39 -2.76 16.48
C ALA A 176 18.04 -2.24 17.77
N ARG A 177 18.84 -3.05 18.47
CA ARG A 177 19.61 -2.67 19.67
C ARG A 177 20.62 -1.57 19.37
N ARG A 178 21.36 -1.65 18.26
CA ARG A 178 22.30 -0.59 17.82
C ARG A 178 21.61 0.76 17.63
N ARG A 179 20.34 0.76 17.25
CA ARG A 179 19.54 1.95 16.96
C ARG A 179 18.64 2.39 18.12
N GLY A 180 18.82 1.83 19.32
CA GLY A 180 18.17 2.29 20.55
C GLY A 180 16.93 1.52 21.00
N ALA A 181 16.63 0.36 20.42
CA ALA A 181 15.56 -0.50 20.94
C ALA A 181 15.90 -1.03 22.36
N PRO A 182 14.89 -1.29 23.21
CA PRO A 182 15.10 -1.77 24.58
C PRO A 182 15.96 -3.04 24.65
N ARG A 183 16.85 -3.14 25.65
CA ARG A 183 17.73 -4.29 25.85
C ARG A 183 16.99 -5.47 26.52
N GLY A 184 16.93 -6.61 25.85
CA GLY A 184 16.76 -7.94 26.45
C GLY A 184 17.89 -8.86 25.96
N GLY A 185 18.51 -9.69 26.84
CA GLY A 185 19.50 -10.72 26.45
C GLY A 185 18.79 -11.98 25.94
N ALA A 186 19.36 -12.89 25.14
CA ALA A 186 20.75 -13.31 24.92
C ALA A 186 20.97 -13.81 23.47
N ASP A 187 22.06 -14.54 23.22
CA ASP A 187 22.41 -15.19 21.94
C ASP A 187 21.35 -16.23 21.51
N GLU A 188 21.02 -16.21 20.22
CA GLU A 188 19.83 -16.82 19.58
C GLU A 188 18.49 -16.16 19.94
N ALA A 189 17.95 -15.38 19.02
CA ALA A 189 16.62 -14.82 19.20
C ALA A 189 15.56 -15.92 19.03
N THR A 190 14.61 -15.98 19.93
CA THR A 190 13.38 -16.75 19.80
C THR A 190 12.32 -15.94 19.04
N THR A 191 11.34 -16.63 18.45
CA THR A 191 10.13 -16.03 17.86
C THR A 191 9.49 -15.00 18.79
N GLY A 192 9.32 -15.35 20.06
CA GLY A 192 8.71 -14.46 21.06
C GLY A 192 9.52 -13.18 21.35
N GLU A 193 10.84 -13.19 21.19
CA GLU A 193 11.65 -11.97 21.34
C GLU A 193 11.48 -11.01 20.16
N VAL A 194 11.29 -11.53 18.94
CA VAL A 194 10.96 -10.69 17.77
C VAL A 194 9.57 -10.07 17.95
N GLU A 195 8.59 -10.85 18.36
CA GLU A 195 7.23 -10.38 18.63
C GLU A 195 7.20 -9.31 19.73
N ALA A 196 7.88 -9.54 20.85
CA ALA A 196 7.97 -8.58 21.95
C ALA A 196 8.68 -7.28 21.51
N LEU A 197 9.73 -7.39 20.69
CA LEU A 197 10.38 -6.21 20.09
C LEU A 197 9.42 -5.45 19.19
N LEU A 198 8.70 -6.15 18.30
CA LEU A 198 7.73 -5.54 17.39
C LEU A 198 6.63 -4.81 18.17
N LEU A 199 6.03 -5.45 19.18
CA LEU A 199 5.04 -4.81 20.05
C LEU A 199 5.60 -3.52 20.66
N ASN A 200 6.77 -3.59 21.29
CA ASN A 200 7.33 -2.45 22.00
C ASN A 200 7.71 -1.30 21.06
N VAL A 201 8.39 -1.61 19.95
CA VAL A 201 8.86 -0.61 18.99
C VAL A 201 7.68 -0.06 18.18
N ALA A 202 6.87 -0.91 17.57
CA ALA A 202 5.80 -0.45 16.69
C ALA A 202 4.67 0.26 17.45
N SER A 203 4.33 -0.17 18.67
CA SER A 203 3.34 0.57 19.49
C SER A 203 3.85 1.94 19.93
N ALA A 204 5.16 2.09 20.16
CA ALA A 204 5.76 3.39 20.43
C ALA A 204 5.70 4.29 19.19
N LEU A 205 6.06 3.75 18.02
CA LEU A 205 6.04 4.45 16.74
C LEU A 205 4.62 4.89 16.34
N GLN A 206 3.60 4.08 16.64
CA GLN A 206 2.20 4.39 16.33
C GLN A 206 1.74 5.70 17.00
N ARG A 207 2.16 5.96 18.24
CA ARG A 207 1.85 7.20 18.96
C ARG A 207 2.52 8.43 18.35
N GLU A 208 3.60 8.22 17.62
CA GLU A 208 4.40 9.27 16.97
C GLU A 208 4.03 9.44 15.48
N GLY A 209 3.07 8.67 14.97
CA GLY A 209 2.65 8.73 13.57
C GLY A 209 3.69 8.25 12.57
N VAL A 210 4.60 7.39 13.01
CA VAL A 210 5.69 6.80 12.21
C VAL A 210 5.58 5.27 12.21
N ALA A 211 6.29 4.61 11.30
CA ALA A 211 6.25 3.16 11.17
C ALA A 211 7.63 2.51 11.18
N LEU A 212 7.63 1.20 11.39
CA LEU A 212 8.76 0.30 11.25
C LEU A 212 8.75 -0.30 9.84
N MET A 213 9.87 -0.21 9.13
CA MET A 213 10.10 -0.91 7.88
C MET A 213 11.21 -1.94 8.04
N VAL A 214 10.94 -3.19 7.68
CA VAL A 214 11.94 -4.25 7.53
C VAL A 214 12.21 -4.45 6.04
N ALA A 215 13.33 -3.91 5.56
CA ALA A 215 13.70 -3.94 4.15
C ALA A 215 14.69 -5.07 3.85
N VAL A 216 14.34 -5.92 2.89
CA VAL A 216 15.09 -7.13 2.52
C VAL A 216 15.36 -7.12 1.03
N ASP A 217 16.62 -6.91 0.67
CA ASP A 217 17.06 -7.00 -0.72
C ASP A 217 17.56 -8.41 -1.00
N SER A 218 17.41 -8.88 -2.24
CA SER A 218 17.94 -10.16 -2.69
C SER A 218 17.38 -11.35 -1.90
N VAL A 219 16.07 -11.43 -1.72
CA VAL A 219 15.40 -12.48 -0.93
C VAL A 219 15.81 -13.89 -1.37
N GLU A 220 16.12 -14.11 -2.65
CA GLU A 220 16.61 -15.39 -3.15
C GLU A 220 17.96 -15.85 -2.57
N ARG A 221 18.69 -14.95 -1.91
CA ARG A 221 19.96 -15.23 -1.22
C ARG A 221 19.79 -15.36 0.29
N VAL A 222 18.57 -15.13 0.78
CA VAL A 222 18.24 -15.21 2.18
C VAL A 222 17.86 -16.65 2.51
N ARG A 223 18.27 -17.12 3.69
CA ARG A 223 17.91 -18.45 4.17
C ARG A 223 16.41 -18.54 4.48
N ARG A 224 15.87 -19.76 4.42
CA ARG A 224 14.43 -20.00 4.63
C ARG A 224 13.93 -19.58 6.02
N ASP A 225 14.73 -19.78 7.06
CA ASP A 225 14.40 -19.38 8.43
C ASP A 225 14.19 -17.86 8.59
N LEU A 226 14.94 -17.05 7.84
CA LEU A 226 14.73 -15.60 7.81
C LEU A 226 13.49 -15.22 7.00
N ILE A 227 13.21 -15.93 5.90
CA ILE A 227 11.95 -15.75 5.16
C ILE A 227 10.76 -16.02 6.08
N ASP A 228 10.78 -17.14 6.80
CA ASP A 228 9.74 -17.51 7.78
C ASP A 228 9.59 -16.44 8.87
N THR A 229 10.71 -15.88 9.36
CA THR A 229 10.70 -14.77 10.32
C THR A 229 10.06 -13.50 9.76
N LEU A 230 10.32 -13.14 8.50
CA LEU A 230 9.74 -11.96 7.88
C LEU A 230 8.22 -12.11 7.70
N ILE A 231 7.79 -13.30 7.30
CA ILE A 231 6.36 -13.62 7.19
C ILE A 231 5.70 -13.47 8.55
N LEU A 232 6.30 -14.04 9.60
CA LEU A 232 5.82 -13.90 10.97
C LEU A 232 5.74 -12.42 11.38
N VAL A 233 6.77 -11.61 11.12
CA VAL A 233 6.77 -10.16 11.43
C VAL A 233 5.55 -9.48 10.80
N GLN A 234 5.28 -9.76 9.52
CA GLN A 234 4.16 -9.15 8.80
C GLN A 234 2.80 -9.65 9.32
N GLN A 235 2.67 -10.96 9.60
CA GLN A 235 1.47 -11.55 10.20
C GLN A 235 1.15 -10.94 11.54
N PHE A 236 2.15 -10.88 12.41
CA PHE A 236 2.03 -10.36 13.75
C PHE A 236 1.66 -8.87 13.72
N ALA A 237 2.30 -8.09 12.84
CA ALA A 237 1.96 -6.68 12.66
C ALA A 237 0.51 -6.50 12.20
N ALA A 238 0.04 -7.29 11.24
CA ALA A 238 -1.33 -7.25 10.75
C ALA A 238 -2.33 -7.64 11.86
N LEU A 239 -2.08 -8.72 12.59
CA LEU A 239 -2.95 -9.20 13.67
C LEU A 239 -3.14 -8.17 14.78
N HIS A 240 -2.08 -7.41 15.08
CA HIS A 240 -2.07 -6.42 16.16
C HIS A 240 -2.26 -4.97 15.67
N ALA A 241 -2.59 -4.77 14.39
CA ALA A 241 -2.72 -3.46 13.75
C ALA A 241 -1.51 -2.53 14.01
N LEU A 242 -0.30 -3.09 14.00
CA LEU A 242 0.94 -2.36 14.26
C LEU A 242 1.45 -1.66 13.00
N PRO A 243 2.08 -0.48 13.12
CA PRO A 243 2.76 0.20 12.02
C PRO A 243 4.09 -0.48 11.69
N ALA A 244 4.05 -1.73 11.26
CA ALA A 244 5.24 -2.49 10.90
C ALA A 244 5.03 -3.23 9.58
N TYR A 245 5.97 -3.04 8.65
CA TYR A 245 5.84 -3.51 7.28
C TYR A 245 7.14 -4.16 6.78
N VAL A 246 7.00 -5.28 6.08
CA VAL A 246 8.08 -5.95 5.37
C VAL A 246 8.10 -5.48 3.92
N PHE A 247 9.26 -5.01 3.46
CA PHE A 247 9.51 -4.65 2.08
C PHE A 247 10.60 -5.55 1.51
N ALA A 248 10.24 -6.39 0.55
CA ALA A 248 11.10 -7.39 -0.06
C ALA A 248 11.43 -7.02 -1.51
N ALA A 249 12.66 -7.23 -1.94
CA ALA A 249 13.06 -7.13 -3.34
C ALA A 249 13.77 -8.40 -3.82
N GLY A 250 13.49 -8.81 -5.05
CA GLY A 250 14.07 -10.02 -5.62
C GLY A 250 13.97 -10.13 -7.13
N GLY A 251 14.49 -11.24 -7.64
CA GLY A 251 14.32 -11.64 -9.04
C GLY A 251 12.94 -12.24 -9.35
N PRO A 252 12.72 -12.76 -10.56
CA PRO A 252 11.39 -13.20 -11.02
C PRO A 252 10.81 -14.40 -10.24
N ARG A 253 11.66 -15.11 -9.49
CA ARG A 253 11.24 -16.22 -8.62
C ARG A 253 10.75 -15.78 -7.24
N LEU A 254 10.76 -14.49 -6.93
CA LEU A 254 10.38 -13.97 -5.61
C LEU A 254 8.99 -14.46 -5.16
N PRO A 255 7.93 -14.41 -5.99
CA PRO A 255 6.62 -14.92 -5.59
C PRO A 255 6.66 -16.41 -5.22
N SER A 256 7.41 -17.22 -5.97
CA SER A 256 7.56 -18.65 -5.67
C SER A 256 8.38 -18.92 -4.41
N ILE A 257 9.33 -18.04 -4.07
CA ILE A 257 10.17 -18.16 -2.86
C ILE A 257 9.35 -17.80 -1.61
N LEU A 258 8.48 -16.79 -1.74
CA LEU A 258 7.57 -16.35 -0.69
C LEU A 258 6.20 -17.05 -0.78
N ALA A 259 6.06 -18.12 -1.55
CA ALA A 259 4.75 -18.69 -1.85
C ALA A 259 4.05 -19.25 -0.59
N GLY A 260 2.75 -18.98 -0.49
CA GLY A 260 1.82 -19.53 0.50
C GLY A 260 0.53 -18.70 0.55
N ASP A 261 -0.62 -19.35 0.74
CA ASP A 261 -1.95 -18.70 0.68
C ASP A 261 -2.10 -17.51 1.64
N GLU A 262 -1.35 -17.49 2.74
CA GLU A 262 -1.36 -16.41 3.72
C GLU A 262 -0.57 -15.18 3.24
N ILE A 263 0.47 -15.36 2.43
CA ILE A 263 1.39 -14.29 2.05
C ILE A 263 0.78 -13.30 1.06
N ASP A 264 -0.07 -13.74 0.14
CA ASP A 264 -0.79 -12.85 -0.78
C ASP A 264 -1.72 -11.86 -0.05
N ARG A 265 -2.12 -12.20 1.19
CA ARG A 265 -2.90 -11.32 2.06
C ARG A 265 -2.04 -10.36 2.89
N LEU A 266 -0.75 -10.65 3.02
CA LEU A 266 0.19 -9.96 3.90
C LEU A 266 1.12 -9.02 3.15
N LEU A 267 1.46 -9.36 1.90
CA LEU A 267 2.33 -8.61 1.02
C LEU A 267 1.61 -8.29 -0.28
N ASP A 268 1.81 -7.07 -0.74
CA ASP A 268 1.41 -6.64 -2.07
C ASP A 268 2.54 -6.92 -3.07
N PHE A 269 2.28 -7.81 -4.03
CA PHE A 269 3.25 -8.25 -5.01
C PHE A 269 3.27 -7.31 -6.22
N ARG A 270 4.40 -6.62 -6.40
CA ARG A 270 4.59 -5.62 -7.44
C ARG A 270 5.66 -6.05 -8.43
N ILE A 271 5.28 -6.11 -9.71
CA ILE A 271 6.21 -6.39 -10.80
C ILE A 271 6.77 -5.08 -11.38
N ILE A 272 8.08 -4.87 -11.22
CA ILE A 272 8.81 -3.78 -11.84
C ILE A 272 9.24 -4.22 -13.24
N ARG A 273 8.76 -3.48 -14.24
CA ARG A 273 9.11 -3.64 -15.64
C ARG A 273 10.04 -2.50 -16.09
N GLU A 274 10.67 -2.66 -17.25
CA GLU A 274 11.39 -1.54 -17.86
C GLU A 274 10.39 -0.54 -18.44
N ALA A 275 10.79 0.74 -18.49
CA ALA A 275 9.99 1.77 -19.14
C ALA A 275 9.75 1.39 -20.61
N GLY A 276 8.48 1.29 -21.02
CA GLY A 276 8.06 0.94 -22.38
C GLY A 276 7.70 -0.53 -22.62
N ASP A 277 7.72 -1.39 -21.60
CA ASP A 277 7.18 -2.75 -21.71
C ASP A 277 5.63 -2.68 -21.72
N PRO A 278 4.94 -3.11 -22.80
CA PRO A 278 3.49 -3.02 -22.86
C PRO A 278 2.85 -3.80 -21.71
N ARG A 279 1.85 -3.20 -21.03
CA ARG A 279 1.03 -3.93 -20.06
C ARG A 279 0.44 -5.15 -20.78
N PRO A 280 0.50 -6.36 -20.22
CA PRO A 280 -0.18 -7.48 -20.82
C PRO A 280 -1.65 -7.11 -20.90
N SER A 281 -2.19 -7.15 -22.12
CA SER A 281 -3.63 -7.16 -22.34
C SER A 281 -4.18 -8.27 -21.46
N VAL A 282 -5.06 -7.91 -20.52
CA VAL A 282 -5.87 -8.87 -19.79
C VAL A 282 -6.71 -9.57 -20.85
N GLU A 283 -6.29 -10.76 -21.28
CA GLU A 283 -7.08 -11.59 -22.18
C GLU A 283 -8.31 -12.09 -21.41
N ALA A 284 -9.44 -11.50 -21.78
CA ALA A 284 -10.84 -11.93 -21.71
C ALA A 284 -11.47 -12.29 -20.35
#